data_AF-A0A0G2HPX4-F1
#
_entry.id   AF-A0A0G2HPX4-F1
#
_cell.length_a   1.000
_cell.length_b   1.000
_cell.length_c   1.000
_cell.angle_alpha   90.00
_cell.angle_beta   90.00
_cell.angle_gamma   90.00
#
_symmetry.space_group_name_H-M   'P 1'
#
loop_
_entity.id
_entity.type
_entity.pdbx_description
1 polymer ?
#
loop_
_entity_poly.entity_id
_entity_poly.type
_entity_poly.pdbx_seq_one_letter_code
_entity_poly.pdbx_strand_id
1 'polypeptide(L)'
;MSSPEKSSPPRDGANGQDEKPRLTEEQKRQNHISSEQKRRQAIRDGFDKMASIVPGLEGQGRSEGHVLNVSVQFILEQIQERRRLVEQVEARGGVVSDELKAPLNVDLSKVNLEHLQQRNGSTGGPGL
;
A
#
# COMPACT_ATOMS: atom_id res chain seq x y z
N MET A 1 5.49 -26.05 51.25
CA MET A 1 5.55 -24.94 52.23
C MET A 1 6.88 -24.23 51.97
N SER A 2 7.01 -22.98 51.56
CA SER A 2 6.15 -21.80 51.66
C SER A 2 6.47 -20.81 50.53
N SER A 3 5.45 -20.10 50.06
CA SER A 3 5.58 -18.86 49.28
C SER A 3 5.97 -17.69 50.18
N PRO A 4 6.66 -16.66 49.67
CA PRO A 4 6.60 -15.32 50.25
C PRO A 4 5.70 -14.39 49.42
N GLU A 5 5.00 -13.53 50.17
CA GLU A 5 3.88 -12.69 49.77
C GLU A 5 4.22 -11.37 49.05
N LYS A 6 3.15 -10.85 48.43
CA LYS A 6 2.84 -9.50 47.94
C LYS A 6 3.49 -8.33 48.68
N SER A 7 3.83 -7.30 47.92
CA SER A 7 3.67 -5.90 48.35
C SER A 7 3.10 -5.05 47.20
N SER A 8 1.83 -4.65 47.34
CA SER A 8 1.22 -3.58 46.54
C SER A 8 1.16 -2.32 47.43
N PRO A 9 1.52 -1.12 46.94
CA PRO A 9 1.24 0.10 47.68
C PRO A 9 -0.18 0.60 47.37
N PRO A 10 -0.92 1.14 48.36
CA PRO A 10 -2.16 1.86 48.12
C PRO A 10 -1.85 3.32 47.84
N ARG A 11 -2.42 3.91 46.78
CA ARG A 11 -2.52 5.36 46.65
C ARG A 11 -3.89 5.73 46.09
N ASP A 12 -4.81 5.94 47.03
CA ASP A 12 -5.94 6.85 46.84
C ASP A 12 -5.40 8.25 46.57
N GLY A 13 -5.84 8.84 45.47
CA GLY A 13 -5.46 10.17 45.04
C GLY A 13 -6.54 10.72 44.13
N ALA A 14 -7.59 11.25 44.74
CA ALA A 14 -8.60 12.07 44.08
C ALA A 14 -7.93 13.23 43.33
N ASN A 15 -8.04 13.24 42.01
CA ASN A 15 -7.92 14.47 41.23
C ASN A 15 -8.74 14.36 39.95
N GLY A 16 -9.80 15.17 39.87
CA GLY A 16 -10.68 15.28 38.71
C GLY A 16 -9.95 15.87 37.52
N GLN A 17 -9.44 15.00 36.64
CA GLN A 17 -8.93 15.35 35.33
C GLN A 17 -9.59 14.42 34.32
N ASP A 18 -10.60 14.94 33.62
CA ASP A 18 -11.10 14.45 32.33
C ASP A 18 -10.92 12.94 32.10
N GLU A 19 -11.57 12.12 32.93
CA GLU A 19 -11.71 10.70 32.64
C GLU A 19 -12.62 10.58 31.42
N LYS A 20 -12.02 10.63 30.22
CA LYS A 20 -12.68 10.18 29.00
C LYS A 20 -13.34 8.85 29.35
N PRO A 21 -14.68 8.76 29.35
CA PRO A 21 -15.36 7.57 29.80
C PRO A 21 -14.83 6.38 29.01
N ARG A 22 -14.46 5.31 29.71
CA ARG A 22 -14.05 4.06 29.07
C ARG A 22 -15.15 3.67 28.10
N LEU A 23 -14.82 3.58 26.81
CA LEU A 23 -15.78 3.29 25.75
C LEU A 23 -16.59 2.05 26.12
N THR A 24 -17.91 2.14 26.07
CA THR A 24 -18.79 0.98 26.28
C THR A 24 -18.50 -0.08 25.22
N GLU A 25 -18.83 -1.34 25.48
CA GLU A 25 -18.60 -2.42 24.50
C GLU A 25 -19.31 -2.14 23.17
N GLU A 26 -20.51 -1.55 23.22
CA GLU A 26 -21.24 -1.09 22.03
C GLU A 26 -20.49 0.03 21.29
N GLN A 27 -19.94 0.99 22.02
CA GLN A 27 -19.22 2.12 21.45
C GLN A 27 -17.87 1.70 20.85
N LYS A 28 -17.18 0.72 21.45
CA LYS A 28 -16.00 0.08 20.86
C LYS A 28 -16.34 -0.64 19.57
N ARG A 29 -17.45 -1.39 19.54
CA ARG A 29 -17.92 -2.10 18.34
C ARG A 29 -18.18 -1.13 17.18
N GLN A 30 -18.90 -0.04 17.46
CA GLN A 30 -19.16 0.99 16.44
C GLN A 30 -17.88 1.69 15.98
N ASN A 31 -16.97 2.01 16.89
CA ASN A 31 -15.68 2.61 16.52
C ASN A 31 -14.84 1.67 15.64
N HIS A 32 -14.84 0.37 15.94
CA HIS A 32 -14.15 -0.63 15.13
C HIS A 32 -14.72 -0.69 13.72
N ILE A 33 -16.05 -0.74 13.56
CA ILE A 33 -16.71 -0.74 12.26
C ILE A 33 -16.38 0.54 11.47
N SER A 34 -16.51 1.70 12.11
CA SER A 34 -16.22 2.99 11.47
C SER A 34 -14.74 3.11 11.05
N SER A 35 -13.82 2.66 11.90
CA SER A 35 -12.38 2.72 11.62
C SER A 35 -12.02 1.82 10.44
N GLU A 36 -12.60 0.62 10.38
CA GLU A 36 -12.38 -0.32 9.29
C GLU A 36 -13.02 0.17 7.98
N GLN A 37 -14.21 0.77 8.02
CA GLN A 37 -14.81 1.40 6.84
C GLN A 37 -13.93 2.52 6.29
N LYS A 38 -13.43 3.42 7.16
CA LYS A 38 -12.51 4.49 6.78
C LYS A 38 -11.21 3.93 6.19
N ARG A 39 -10.64 2.90 6.81
CA ARG A 39 -9.44 2.21 6.31
C ARG A 39 -9.68 1.64 4.91
N ARG A 40 -10.80 0.94 4.70
CA ARG A 40 -11.15 0.38 3.37
C ARG A 40 -11.38 1.45 2.33
N GLN A 41 -12.02 2.56 2.69
CA GLN A 41 -12.22 3.66 1.75
C GLN A 41 -10.88 4.26 1.31
N ALA A 42 -9.97 4.52 2.25
CA ALA A 42 -8.64 5.03 1.94
C ALA A 42 -7.84 4.08 1.01
N ILE A 43 -7.97 2.76 1.18
CA ILE A 43 -7.36 1.78 0.27
C ILE A 43 -7.94 1.91 -1.13
N ARG A 44 -9.27 1.97 -1.28
CA ARG A 44 -9.92 2.12 -2.59
C ARG A 44 -9.51 3.42 -3.29
N ASP A 45 -9.50 4.53 -2.57
CA ASP A 45 -9.07 5.82 -3.12
C ASP A 45 -7.63 5.75 -3.62
N GLY A 46 -6.77 4.98 -2.93
CA GLY A 46 -5.41 4.68 -3.38
C GLY A 46 -5.35 3.90 -4.69
N PHE A 47 -6.20 2.87 -4.85
CA PHE A 47 -6.31 2.12 -6.09
C PHE A 47 -6.87 2.94 -7.25
N ASP A 48 -7.89 3.76 -7.01
CA ASP A 48 -8.44 4.68 -8.01
C ASP A 48 -7.37 5.70 -8.46
N LYS A 49 -6.54 6.18 -7.54
CA LYS A 49 -5.39 7.04 -7.88
C LYS A 49 -4.35 6.31 -8.73
N MET A 50 -3.98 5.07 -8.38
CA MET A 50 -3.04 4.28 -9.21
C MET A 50 -3.59 4.08 -10.62
N ALA A 51 -4.86 3.71 -10.74
CA ALA A 51 -5.57 3.52 -12.00
C ALA A 51 -5.61 4.78 -12.88
N SER A 52 -5.55 5.98 -12.29
CA SER A 52 -5.50 7.25 -13.03
C SER A 52 -4.13 7.63 -13.59
N ILE A 53 -3.06 7.00 -13.09
CA ILE A 53 -1.67 7.31 -13.48
C ILE A 53 -1.14 6.28 -14.48
N VAL A 54 -1.53 5.02 -14.29
CA VAL A 54 -1.05 3.91 -15.12
C VAL A 54 -1.88 3.85 -16.41
N PRO A 55 -1.25 3.98 -17.58
CA PRO A 55 -1.96 3.96 -18.85
C PRO A 55 -2.80 2.70 -19.04
N GLY A 56 -4.04 2.85 -19.49
CA GLY A 56 -4.93 1.74 -19.79
C GLY A 56 -5.66 1.13 -18.59
N LEU A 57 -5.52 1.71 -17.39
CA LEU A 57 -6.25 1.30 -16.18
C LEU A 57 -7.41 2.25 -15.81
N GLU A 58 -7.75 3.25 -16.61
CA GLU A 58 -8.76 4.23 -16.21
C GLU A 58 -10.12 3.56 -15.89
N GLY A 59 -10.64 3.82 -14.70
CA GLY A 59 -11.90 3.22 -14.23
C GLY A 59 -11.80 1.76 -13.77
N GLN A 60 -10.61 1.14 -13.79
CA GLN A 60 -10.38 -0.25 -13.38
C GLN A 60 -9.88 -0.42 -11.93
N GLY A 61 -9.96 0.63 -11.10
CA GLY A 61 -9.53 0.63 -9.69
C GLY A 61 -10.16 -0.45 -8.80
N ARG A 62 -11.19 -1.16 -9.28
CA ARG A 62 -11.88 -2.25 -8.57
C ARG A 62 -11.21 -3.62 -8.73
N SER A 63 -10.31 -3.78 -9.69
CA SER A 63 -9.59 -5.04 -9.92
C SER A 63 -8.20 -4.98 -9.27
N GLU A 64 -8.14 -5.05 -7.93
CA GLU A 64 -6.91 -4.82 -7.13
C GLU A 64 -5.68 -5.56 -7.68
N GLY A 65 -5.80 -6.87 -7.92
CA GLY A 65 -4.68 -7.68 -8.44
C GLY A 65 -4.25 -7.27 -9.85
N HIS A 66 -5.19 -6.91 -10.72
CA HIS A 66 -4.87 -6.43 -12.07
C HIS A 66 -4.18 -5.07 -12.02
N VAL A 67 -4.68 -4.15 -11.19
CA VAL A 67 -4.08 -2.82 -11.01
C VAL A 67 -2.65 -2.93 -10.51
N LEU A 68 -2.38 -3.74 -9.47
CA LEU A 68 -1.02 -3.95 -8.97
C LEU A 68 -0.12 -4.54 -10.05
N ASN A 69 -0.62 -5.53 -10.79
CA ASN A 69 0.16 -6.21 -11.82
C ASN A 69 0.59 -5.26 -12.94
N VAL A 70 -0.37 -4.55 -13.54
CA VAL A 70 -0.09 -3.60 -14.63
C VAL A 70 0.74 -2.42 -14.12
N SER A 71 0.54 -1.98 -12.87
CA SER A 71 1.38 -0.93 -12.26
C SER A 71 2.85 -1.36 -12.15
N VAL A 72 3.12 -2.60 -11.72
CA VAL A 72 4.49 -3.12 -11.66
C VAL A 72 5.10 -3.15 -13.06
N GLN A 73 4.38 -3.68 -14.05
CA GLN A 73 4.84 -3.71 -15.44
C GLN A 73 5.21 -2.31 -15.94
N PHE A 74 4.32 -1.33 -15.72
CA PHE A 74 4.56 0.06 -16.11
C PHE A 74 5.81 0.63 -15.44
N ILE A 75 6.02 0.40 -14.14
CA ILE A 75 7.23 0.86 -13.44
C ILE A 75 8.51 0.31 -14.08
N LEU A 76 8.51 -0.97 -14.47
CA LEU A 76 9.68 -1.59 -15.11
C LEU A 76 9.96 -0.96 -16.49
N GLU A 77 8.91 -0.69 -17.28
CA GLU A 77 9.02 0.00 -18.56
C GLU A 77 9.58 1.42 -18.38
N GLN A 78 9.10 2.15 -17.37
CA GLN A 78 9.60 3.49 -17.07
C GLN A 78 11.07 3.49 -16.62
N ILE A 79 11.53 2.46 -15.90
CA ILE A 79 12.95 2.30 -15.53
C ILE A 79 13.80 2.03 -16.77
N GLN A 80 13.35 1.16 -17.68
CA GLN A 80 14.06 0.89 -18.94
C GLN A 80 14.14 2.14 -19.82
N GLU A 81 13.03 2.86 -19.97
CA GLU A 81 13.02 4.10 -20.75
C GLU A 81 13.91 5.16 -20.12
N ARG A 82 13.90 5.29 -18.79
CA ARG A 82 14.84 6.18 -18.10
C ARG A 82 16.29 5.80 -18.41
N ARG A 83 16.66 4.52 -18.37
CA ARG A 83 18.02 4.07 -18.72
C ARG A 83 18.40 4.50 -20.13
N ARG A 84 17.51 4.26 -21.09
CA ARG A 84 17.68 4.65 -22.49
C ARG A 84 17.86 6.17 -22.65
N LEU A 85 17.11 6.98 -21.91
CA LEU A 85 17.23 8.44 -21.95
C LEU A 85 18.56 8.92 -21.35
N VAL A 86 18.99 8.34 -20.23
CA VAL A 86 20.30 8.65 -19.62
C VAL A 86 21.43 8.35 -20.60
N GLU A 87 21.44 7.15 -21.19
CA GLU A 87 22.44 6.76 -22.20
C GLU A 87 22.45 7.73 -23.39
N GLN A 88 21.28 8.16 -23.88
CA GLN A 88 21.20 9.13 -24.98
C GLN A 88 21.75 10.51 -24.61
N VAL A 89 21.54 10.98 -23.38
CA VAL A 89 22.07 12.26 -22.91
C VAL A 89 23.59 12.19 -22.80
N GLU A 90 24.12 11.11 -22.21
CA GLU A 90 25.55 10.91 -22.03
C GLU A 90 26.28 10.70 -23.37
N ALA A 91 25.68 9.98 -24.31
CA ALA A 91 26.22 9.82 -25.67
C ALA A 91 26.34 11.15 -26.44
N ARG A 92 25.53 12.15 -26.08
CA ARG A 92 25.59 13.50 -26.65
C ARG A 92 26.53 14.44 -25.87
N GLY A 93 27.24 13.92 -24.87
CA GLY A 93 28.16 14.68 -24.01
C GLY A 93 27.48 15.41 -22.83
N GLY A 94 26.20 15.15 -22.57
CA GLY A 94 25.52 15.64 -21.38
C GLY A 94 25.87 14.84 -20.13
N VAL A 95 25.73 15.44 -18.95
CA VAL A 95 25.96 14.76 -17.67
C VAL A 95 24.63 14.65 -16.93
N VAL A 96 24.24 13.43 -16.57
CA VAL A 96 23.06 13.18 -15.74
C VAL A 96 23.50 13.02 -14.28
N SER A 97 22.84 13.72 -13.37
CA SER A 97 23.12 13.66 -11.93
C SER A 97 22.79 12.28 -11.34
N ASP A 98 23.49 11.92 -10.26
CA ASP A 98 23.29 10.64 -9.58
C ASP A 98 21.87 10.50 -9.00
N GLU A 99 21.25 11.60 -8.58
CA GLU A 99 19.85 11.62 -8.13
C GLU A 99 18.88 11.10 -9.21
N LEU A 100 19.10 11.49 -10.47
CA LEU A 100 18.28 11.03 -11.58
C LEU A 100 18.60 9.58 -11.99
N LYS A 101 19.81 9.10 -11.69
CA LYS A 101 20.22 7.71 -11.92
C LYS A 101 19.81 6.77 -10.79
N ALA A 102 19.54 7.26 -9.58
CA ALA A 102 19.26 6.43 -8.41
C ALA A 102 18.18 5.36 -8.64
N PRO A 103 17.06 5.63 -9.35
CA PRO A 103 16.05 4.61 -9.65
C PRO A 103 16.49 3.51 -10.63
N LEU A 104 17.64 3.65 -11.29
CA LEU A 104 18.18 2.64 -12.21
C LEU A 104 18.88 1.49 -11.46
N ASN A 105 19.20 1.67 -10.17
CA ASN A 105 19.86 0.67 -9.32
C ASN A 105 18.89 -0.40 -8.77
N VAL A 106 17.65 -0.44 -9.27
CA VAL A 106 16.66 -1.44 -8.87
C VAL A 106 17.01 -2.78 -9.51
N ASP A 107 17.10 -3.81 -8.67
CA ASP A 107 17.33 -5.19 -9.10
C ASP A 107 16.05 -5.80 -9.67
N LEU A 108 15.89 -5.70 -10.99
CA LEU A 108 14.71 -6.20 -11.71
C LEU A 108 14.63 -7.74 -11.73
N SER A 109 15.73 -8.45 -11.45
CA SER A 109 15.74 -9.93 -11.44
C SER A 109 14.90 -10.53 -10.32
N LYS A 110 14.58 -9.74 -9.30
CA LYS A 110 13.74 -10.13 -8.16
C LYS A 110 12.24 -9.98 -8.42
N VAL A 111 11.85 -9.37 -9.54
CA VAL A 111 10.45 -9.19 -9.90
C VAL A 111 10.00 -10.37 -10.75
N ASN A 112 9.25 -11.30 -10.15
CA ASN A 112 8.73 -12.45 -10.89
C ASN A 112 7.55 -12.03 -11.78
N LEU A 113 7.81 -11.86 -13.07
CA LEU A 113 6.83 -11.46 -14.09
C LEU A 113 5.93 -12.62 -14.56
N GLU A 114 6.24 -13.87 -14.24
CA GLU A 114 5.51 -15.03 -14.78
C GLU A 114 4.08 -15.15 -14.21
N HIS A 115 3.85 -14.66 -12.99
CA HIS A 115 2.52 -14.61 -12.40
C HIS A 115 1.60 -13.54 -13.02
N LEU A 116 2.15 -12.62 -13.83
CA LEU A 116 1.38 -11.53 -14.43
C LEU A 116 0.48 -11.99 -15.58
N GLN A 117 0.82 -13.10 -16.24
CA GLN A 117 0.16 -13.55 -17.48
C GLN A 117 -0.96 -14.57 -17.24
N GLN A 118 -1.05 -15.19 -16.06
CA GLN A 118 -1.88 -16.40 -15.86
C GLN A 118 -3.34 -16.16 -15.43
N ARG A 119 -3.80 -14.91 -15.23
CA ARG A 119 -5.20 -14.64 -14.78
C ARG A 119 -6.06 -13.84 -15.76
N ASN A 120 -5.66 -13.74 -17.03
CA ASN A 120 -6.45 -13.06 -18.07
C ASN A 120 -7.52 -13.94 -18.74
N GLY A 121 -7.76 -15.15 -18.24
CA GLY A 121 -8.81 -16.04 -18.73
C GLY A 121 -9.88 -16.32 -17.67
N SER A 122 -11.14 -16.04 -18.02
CA SER A 122 -12.36 -16.42 -17.29
C SER A 122 -12.97 -15.37 -16.35
N THR A 123 -13.53 -14.31 -16.95
CA THR A 123 -14.85 -13.81 -16.54
C THR A 123 -15.63 -13.43 -17.82
N GLY A 124 -16.22 -14.44 -18.46
CA GLY A 124 -17.10 -14.23 -19.61
C GLY A 124 -18.08 -15.40 -19.74
N GLY A 125 -19.31 -15.20 -19.26
CA GLY A 125 -20.41 -16.14 -19.46
C GLY A 125 -21.59 -15.90 -18.51
N PRO A 126 -22.65 -15.19 -18.93
CA PRO A 126 -23.89 -15.00 -18.18
C PRO A 126 -24.89 -16.15 -18.44
N GLY A 127 -25.81 -16.39 -17.52
CA GLY A 127 -27.09 -17.03 -17.87
C GLY A 127 -27.59 -18.13 -16.93
N LEU A 128 -28.68 -17.77 -16.24
CA LEU A 128 -29.71 -18.58 -15.57
C LEU A 128 -29.36 -19.20 -14.21
#